data_AF-C1LLA6-F1
#
_entry.id   AF-C1LLA6-F1
#
_cell.length_a   1.000
_cell.length_b   1.000
_cell.length_c   1.000
_cell.angle_alpha   90.00
_cell.angle_beta   90.00
_cell.angle_gamma   90.00
#
_symmetry.space_group_name_H-M   'P 1'
#
loop_
_entity.id
_entity.type
_entity.pdbx_description
1 polymer ?
#
loop_
_entity_poly.entity_id
_entity_poly.type
_entity_poly.pdbx_seq_one_letter_code
_entity_poly.pdbx_strand_id
1 'polypeptide(L)'
;MITAENSGITTMVKAEVVAENIDQLVLPLIHILDLAENGEIMPHVDSVKFCGESIAVLSLLADSILRLAIAPQSEVVGIPEGQRDYLHALNLPAIGSWIDIFIPRRSVYIIRGALRYLLTHAILSNEQVACMRNSYSVDMYNLHRGRRVSVICRTHAMNSNLIPFYNNTKESLVDVKT
;
A
#
# COMPACT_ATOMS: atom_id res chain seq x y z
N MET A 1 -6.41 43.22 -9.92
CA MET A 1 -7.59 42.33 -9.95
C MET A 1 -7.11 41.03 -10.56
N ILE A 2 -6.81 39.98 -9.80
CA ILE A 2 -7.62 39.31 -8.78
C ILE A 2 -6.76 39.08 -7.53
N THR A 3 -7.21 39.60 -6.39
CA THR A 3 -6.75 39.21 -5.05
C THR A 3 -7.69 38.10 -4.57
N ALA A 4 -7.18 36.90 -4.36
CA ALA A 4 -7.94 35.84 -3.70
C ALA A 4 -7.52 35.81 -2.23
N GLU A 5 -8.37 36.35 -1.38
CA GLU A 5 -8.29 36.20 0.07
C GLU A 5 -8.66 34.76 0.43
N ASN A 6 -7.71 34.00 0.99
CA ASN A 6 -8.01 32.69 1.56
C ASN A 6 -8.64 32.87 2.95
N SER A 7 -9.96 33.01 3.01
CA SER A 7 -10.73 33.00 4.25
C SER A 7 -11.38 31.63 4.50
N GLY A 8 -10.94 30.95 5.56
CA GLY A 8 -11.63 29.82 6.21
C GLY A 8 -11.62 28.51 5.40
N ILE A 9 -11.33 27.34 5.96
CA ILE A 9 -11.66 26.82 7.28
C ILE A 9 -10.51 25.87 7.66
N THR A 10 -9.66 26.24 8.63
CA THR A 10 -8.78 25.26 9.28
C THR A 10 -9.64 24.50 10.28
N THR A 11 -10.26 23.41 9.85
CA THR A 11 -10.81 22.43 10.79
C THR A 11 -9.61 21.75 11.46
N MET A 12 -9.14 22.33 12.57
CA MET A 12 -8.27 21.65 13.50
C MET A 12 -9.11 20.53 14.12
N VAL A 13 -9.13 19.35 13.49
CA VAL A 13 -9.56 18.13 14.18
C VAL A 13 -8.52 17.91 15.27
N LYS A 14 -8.87 18.30 16.49
CA LYS A 14 -8.17 17.85 17.68
C LYS A 14 -8.49 16.37 17.79
N ALA A 15 -7.75 15.55 17.04
CA ALA A 15 -7.72 14.13 17.31
C ALA A 15 -7.03 14.02 18.65
N GLU A 16 -7.84 13.86 19.69
CA GLU A 16 -7.38 13.40 20.98
C GLU A 16 -6.88 11.98 20.73
N VAL A 17 -5.61 11.86 20.32
CA VAL A 17 -4.90 10.60 20.32
C VAL A 17 -4.74 10.29 21.79
N VAL A 18 -5.71 9.56 22.33
CA VAL A 18 -5.55 8.85 23.58
C VAL A 18 -4.36 7.93 23.35
N ALA A 19 -3.19 8.35 23.82
CA ALA A 19 -1.92 7.64 23.70
C ALA A 19 -1.91 6.40 24.62
N GLU A 20 -3.04 5.70 24.72
CA GLU A 20 -3.12 4.45 25.43
C GLU A 20 -2.54 3.36 24.53
N ASN A 21 -1.39 2.85 24.94
CA ASN A 21 -0.80 1.59 24.52
C ASN A 21 -0.32 1.49 23.06
N ILE A 22 0.37 2.51 22.54
CA ILE A 22 1.12 2.40 21.26
C ILE A 22 2.04 1.16 21.29
N ASP A 23 2.66 0.87 22.43
CA ASP A 23 3.54 -0.28 22.64
C ASP A 23 2.82 -1.64 22.53
N GLN A 24 1.50 -1.69 22.73
CA GLN A 24 0.69 -2.89 22.48
C GLN A 24 0.18 -2.95 21.04
N LEU A 25 0.17 -1.81 20.34
CA LEU A 25 -0.35 -1.70 18.98
C LEU A 25 0.73 -1.98 17.93
N VAL A 26 1.97 -1.54 18.13
CA VAL A 26 3.07 -1.67 17.18
C VAL A 26 3.93 -2.90 17.50
N LEU A 27 4.29 -3.69 16.48
CA LEU A 27 5.21 -4.81 16.65
C LEU A 27 6.54 -4.31 17.25
N PRO A 28 7.08 -4.97 18.29
CA PRO A 28 8.28 -4.50 18.98
C PRO A 28 9.53 -4.59 18.11
N LEU A 29 9.57 -5.56 17.17
CA LEU A 29 10.66 -5.70 16.21
C LEU A 29 10.34 -4.93 14.94
N ILE A 30 11.10 -3.86 14.71
CA ILE A 30 11.02 -3.03 13.51
C ILE A 30 11.79 -3.74 12.38
N HIS A 31 11.18 -3.81 11.20
CA HIS A 31 11.82 -4.44 10.05
C HIS A 31 12.63 -3.40 9.29
N ILE A 32 13.94 -3.64 9.13
CA ILE A 32 14.83 -2.82 8.30
C ILE A 32 15.09 -3.57 7.00
N LEU A 33 14.84 -2.89 5.88
CA LEU A 33 15.09 -3.42 4.55
C LEU A 33 16.10 -2.53 3.83
N ASP A 34 17.22 -3.13 3.41
CA ASP A 34 18.26 -2.48 2.61
C ASP A 34 18.20 -3.00 1.17
N LEU A 35 17.76 -2.14 0.27
CA LEU A 35 17.69 -2.44 -1.16
C LEU A 35 18.91 -1.85 -1.87
N ALA A 36 19.59 -2.71 -2.63
CA ALA A 36 20.59 -2.28 -3.60
C ALA A 36 19.99 -1.31 -4.65
N GLU A 37 20.86 -0.65 -5.41
CA GLU A 37 20.48 0.32 -6.45
C GLU A 37 19.41 -0.21 -7.41
N ASN A 38 19.64 -1.40 -7.97
CA ASN A 38 18.68 -2.09 -8.83
C ASN A 38 17.78 -3.08 -8.07
N GLY A 39 17.85 -3.10 -6.74
CA GLY A 39 17.01 -3.95 -5.92
C GLY A 39 15.55 -3.50 -5.97
N GLU A 40 14.63 -4.46 -6.06
CA GLU A 40 13.19 -4.24 -6.07
C GLU A 40 12.49 -4.97 -4.94
N ILE A 41 11.24 -4.59 -4.71
CA ILE A 41 10.31 -5.36 -3.91
C ILE A 41 9.20 -5.80 -4.85
N MET A 42 9.05 -7.11 -5.01
CA MET A 42 8.01 -7.69 -5.85
C MET A 42 6.60 -7.37 -5.31
N PRO A 43 5.57 -7.31 -6.18
CA PRO A 43 4.20 -7.10 -5.74
C PRO A 43 3.76 -8.15 -4.73
N HIS A 44 3.30 -7.70 -3.56
CA HIS A 44 2.81 -8.59 -2.52
C HIS A 44 1.80 -7.88 -1.60
N VAL A 45 1.01 -8.68 -0.90
CA VAL A 45 0.19 -8.24 0.24
C VAL A 45 0.85 -8.76 1.52
N ASP A 46 1.10 -7.89 2.51
CA ASP A 46 1.70 -8.31 3.78
C ASP A 46 0.82 -9.37 4.48
N SER A 47 1.42 -10.35 5.15
CA SER A 47 0.64 -11.43 5.78
C SER A 47 -0.29 -10.93 6.88
N VAL A 48 -1.59 -11.19 6.73
CA VAL A 48 -2.62 -10.87 7.74
C VAL A 48 -2.45 -11.62 9.06
N LYS A 49 -1.67 -12.71 9.06
CA LYS A 49 -1.35 -13.49 10.28
C LYS A 49 -0.34 -12.79 11.19
N PHE A 50 0.52 -11.95 10.62
CA PHE A 50 1.65 -11.35 11.34
C PHE A 50 1.62 -9.82 11.33
N CYS A 51 0.85 -9.21 10.43
CA CYS A 51 0.72 -7.77 10.28
C CYS A 51 -0.76 -7.37 10.33
N GLY A 52 -1.10 -6.48 11.27
CA GLY A 52 -2.44 -5.93 11.44
C GLY A 52 -2.81 -4.87 10.40
N GLU A 53 -3.59 -3.89 10.86
CA GLU A 53 -4.26 -2.92 9.99
C GLU A 53 -3.33 -1.87 9.37
N SER A 54 -2.18 -1.58 10.00
CA SER A 54 -1.31 -0.48 9.56
C SER A 54 0.11 -0.93 9.33
N ILE A 55 0.68 -0.39 8.25
CA ILE A 55 2.11 -0.44 7.95
C ILE A 55 2.55 1.00 7.76
N ALA A 56 3.58 1.43 8.49
CA ALA A 56 4.23 2.72 8.30
C ALA A 56 5.67 2.46 7.84
N VAL A 57 6.08 3.11 6.76
CA VAL A 57 7.40 2.92 6.18
C VAL A 57 8.11 4.26 6.06
N LEU A 58 9.21 4.41 6.79
CA LEU A 58 10.16 5.49 6.62
C LEU A 58 11.14 5.12 5.50
N SER A 59 11.21 5.94 4.46
CA SER A 59 12.11 5.76 3.31
C SER A 59 13.34 6.63 3.45
N LEU A 60 14.54 6.07 3.28
CA LEU A 60 15.83 6.76 3.48
C LEU A 60 16.77 6.58 2.27
N LEU A 61 17.82 7.41 2.23
CA LEU A 61 18.93 7.43 1.28
C LEU A 61 18.58 7.82 -0.17
N ALA A 62 17.63 7.16 -0.80
CA ALA A 62 17.25 7.38 -2.20
C ALA A 62 15.73 7.46 -2.37
N ASP A 63 15.32 8.27 -3.36
CA ASP A 63 13.92 8.36 -3.78
C ASP A 63 13.52 7.08 -4.53
N SER A 64 12.24 6.76 -4.58
CA SER A 64 11.73 5.52 -5.19
C SER A 64 10.31 5.70 -5.73
N ILE A 65 9.83 4.71 -6.48
CA ILE A 65 8.45 4.65 -6.94
C ILE A 65 7.80 3.41 -6.32
N LEU A 66 6.69 3.65 -5.61
CA LEU A 66 5.82 2.63 -5.05
C LEU A 66 4.68 2.37 -6.03
N ARG A 67 4.52 1.13 -6.47
CA ARG A 67 3.36 0.69 -7.24
C ARG A 67 2.35 0.03 -6.32
N LEU A 68 1.11 0.50 -6.36
CA LEU A 68 -0.03 -0.12 -5.69
C LEU A 68 -0.97 -0.68 -6.76
N ALA A 69 -1.21 -1.98 -6.77
CA ALA A 69 -2.06 -2.63 -7.77
C ALA A 69 -3.18 -3.44 -7.11
N ILE A 70 -4.40 -3.38 -7.65
CA ILE A 70 -5.52 -4.19 -7.17
C ILE A 70 -5.13 -5.66 -7.22
N ALA A 71 -5.07 -6.29 -6.05
CA ALA A 71 -4.55 -7.63 -5.89
C ALA A 71 -5.51 -8.66 -6.52
N PRO A 72 -4.98 -9.69 -7.18
CA PRO A 72 -5.81 -10.82 -7.59
C PRO A 72 -6.28 -11.60 -6.35
N GLN A 73 -7.36 -12.37 -6.51
CA GLN A 73 -7.93 -13.18 -5.43
C GLN A 73 -6.91 -14.15 -4.80
N SER A 74 -5.91 -14.61 -5.55
CA SER A 74 -4.85 -15.48 -5.06
C SER A 74 -3.94 -14.84 -4.00
N GLU A 75 -3.84 -13.51 -4.01
CA GLU A 75 -3.00 -12.74 -3.06
C GLU A 75 -3.80 -12.26 -1.84
N VAL A 76 -5.14 -12.20 -1.95
CA VAL A 76 -6.02 -11.71 -0.87
C VAL A 76 -6.50 -12.88 -0.02
N VAL A 77 -5.79 -13.14 1.08
CA VAL A 77 -6.12 -14.21 2.04
C VAL A 77 -7.44 -13.96 2.77
N GLY A 78 -7.76 -12.71 3.06
CA GLY A 78 -8.98 -12.31 3.76
C GLY A 78 -8.88 -10.91 4.33
N ILE A 79 -10.03 -10.38 4.73
CA ILE A 79 -10.17 -9.05 5.35
C ILE A 79 -10.69 -9.18 6.77
N PRO A 80 -10.39 -8.23 7.67
CA PRO A 80 -11.03 -8.18 8.99
C PRO A 80 -12.54 -7.99 8.84
N GLU A 81 -13.34 -8.79 9.56
CA GLU A 81 -14.81 -8.74 9.51
C GLU A 81 -15.37 -7.32 9.74
N GLY A 82 -14.82 -6.58 10.71
CA GLY A 82 -15.24 -5.20 11.01
C GLY A 82 -14.98 -4.19 9.89
N GLN A 83 -14.17 -4.51 8.88
CA GLN A 83 -13.91 -3.65 7.73
C GLN A 83 -14.72 -4.07 6.48
N ARG A 84 -15.53 -5.13 6.55
CA ARG A 84 -16.25 -5.69 5.40
C ARG A 84 -17.06 -4.64 4.64
N ASP A 85 -17.96 -3.97 5.34
CA ASP A 85 -18.92 -3.05 4.70
C ASP A 85 -18.21 -1.87 4.05
N TYR A 86 -17.21 -1.30 4.73
CA TYR A 86 -16.38 -0.23 4.18
C TYR A 86 -15.65 -0.69 2.92
N LEU A 87 -14.98 -1.84 2.96
CA LEU A 87 -14.17 -2.32 1.84
C LEU A 87 -15.03 -2.71 0.63
N HIS A 88 -16.21 -3.29 0.84
CA HIS A 88 -17.15 -3.62 -0.24
C HIS A 88 -17.88 -2.40 -0.81
N ALA A 89 -17.96 -1.30 -0.06
CA ALA A 89 -18.50 -0.04 -0.56
C ALA A 89 -17.53 0.74 -1.46
N LEU A 90 -16.26 0.34 -1.54
CA LEU A 90 -15.27 0.99 -2.39
C LEU A 90 -15.47 0.59 -3.86
N ASN A 91 -15.61 1.59 -4.73
CA ASN A 91 -15.60 1.40 -6.18
C ASN A 91 -14.17 1.22 -6.69
N LEU A 92 -13.54 0.09 -6.37
CA LEU A 92 -12.18 -0.23 -6.82
C LEU A 92 -12.16 -0.51 -8.34
N PRO A 93 -11.09 -0.11 -9.04
CA PRO A 93 -10.91 -0.45 -10.45
C PRO A 93 -10.68 -1.96 -10.64
N ALA A 94 -10.62 -2.40 -11.91
CA ALA A 94 -10.43 -3.81 -12.25
C ALA A 94 -9.14 -4.38 -11.63
N ILE A 95 -9.14 -5.68 -11.32
CA ILE A 95 -7.97 -6.41 -10.82
C ILE A 95 -6.77 -6.18 -11.74
N GLY A 96 -5.59 -5.93 -11.15
CA GLY A 96 -4.37 -5.59 -11.88
C GLY A 96 -4.26 -4.12 -12.29
N SER A 97 -5.31 -3.31 -12.15
CA SER A 97 -5.20 -1.85 -12.27
C SER A 97 -4.29 -1.32 -11.17
N TRP A 98 -3.43 -0.36 -11.50
CA TRP A 98 -2.40 0.12 -10.58
C TRP A 98 -2.22 1.63 -10.63
N ILE A 99 -1.60 2.16 -9.58
CA ILE A 99 -1.12 3.53 -9.49
C ILE A 99 0.33 3.53 -9.00
N ASP A 100 1.13 4.41 -9.58
CA ASP A 100 2.50 4.66 -9.15
C ASP A 100 2.57 5.95 -8.33
N ILE A 101 3.32 5.89 -7.23
CA ILE A 101 3.46 6.95 -6.26
C ILE A 101 4.95 7.24 -6.09
N PHE A 102 5.34 8.50 -6.28
CA PHE A 102 6.68 8.96 -5.97
C PHE A 102 6.89 8.99 -4.45
N ILE A 103 7.93 8.31 -3.98
CA ILE A 103 8.31 8.25 -2.56
C ILE A 103 9.67 8.94 -2.40
N PRO A 104 9.69 10.19 -1.92
CA PRO A 104 10.93 10.88 -1.61
C PRO A 104 11.69 10.19 -0.47
N ARG A 105 13.01 10.30 -0.46
CA ARG A 105 13.82 9.97 0.71
C ARG A 105 13.47 10.92 1.87
N ARG A 106 13.63 10.43 3.10
CA ARG A 106 13.23 11.11 4.35
C ARG A 106 11.72 11.40 4.41
N SER A 107 10.92 10.54 3.79
CA SER A 107 9.45 10.58 3.89
C SER A 107 8.92 9.33 4.58
N VAL A 108 7.71 9.45 5.13
CA VAL A 108 6.95 8.33 5.68
C VAL A 108 5.69 8.15 4.83
N TYR A 109 5.40 6.91 4.44
CA TYR A 109 4.09 6.55 3.90
C TYR A 109 3.41 5.52 4.80
N ILE A 110 2.08 5.56 4.82
CA ILE A 110 1.24 4.70 5.64
C ILE A 110 0.29 3.92 4.74
N ILE A 111 0.27 2.60 4.89
CA ILE A 111 -0.63 1.68 4.19
C ILE A 111 -1.66 1.19 5.20
N ARG A 112 -2.95 1.41 4.91
CA ARG A 112 -4.11 1.04 5.73
C ARG A 112 -5.32 0.66 4.86
N GLY A 113 -6.28 -0.04 5.45
CA GLY A 113 -7.57 -0.37 4.81
C GLY A 113 -7.37 -1.10 3.49
N ALA A 114 -8.03 -0.65 2.42
CA ALA A 114 -7.95 -1.27 1.10
C ALA A 114 -6.50 -1.38 0.57
N LEU A 115 -5.67 -0.36 0.80
CA LEU A 115 -4.26 -0.40 0.38
C LEU A 115 -3.48 -1.53 1.05
N ARG A 116 -3.88 -1.90 2.28
CA ARG A 116 -3.22 -2.95 3.05
C ARG A 116 -3.71 -4.34 2.67
N TYR A 117 -5.00 -4.49 2.45
CA TYR A 117 -5.63 -5.81 2.32
C TYR A 117 -5.96 -6.22 0.89
N LEU A 118 -6.21 -5.25 0.00
CA LEU A 118 -6.76 -5.48 -1.35
C LEU A 118 -5.80 -5.02 -2.46
N LEU A 119 -4.69 -4.36 -2.11
CA LEU A 119 -3.69 -3.94 -3.07
C LEU A 119 -2.36 -4.58 -2.76
N THR A 120 -1.71 -5.10 -3.80
CA THR A 120 -0.30 -5.42 -3.76
C THR A 120 0.50 -4.12 -3.72
N HIS A 121 1.64 -4.15 -3.05
CA HIS A 121 2.59 -3.06 -3.03
C HIS A 121 3.97 -3.53 -3.49
N ALA A 122 4.63 -2.72 -4.33
CA ALA A 122 5.91 -3.03 -4.94
C ALA A 122 6.79 -1.79 -5.02
N ILE A 123 8.11 -1.95 -4.92
CA ILE A 123 9.08 -0.89 -5.17
C ILE A 123 9.79 -1.20 -6.48
N LEU A 124 9.58 -0.35 -7.49
CA LEU A 124 10.00 -0.63 -8.87
C LEU A 124 11.52 -0.55 -9.04
N SER A 125 12.13 -1.53 -9.72
CA SER A 125 13.56 -1.49 -10.12
C SER A 125 13.86 -0.36 -11.12
N ASN A 126 15.14 -0.01 -11.29
CA ASN A 126 15.56 0.97 -12.30
C ASN A 126 15.16 0.57 -13.72
N GLU A 127 15.16 -0.73 -14.03
CA GLU A 127 14.71 -1.24 -15.33
C GLU A 127 13.23 -0.97 -15.56
N GLN A 128 12.39 -1.23 -14.56
CA GLN A 128 10.96 -0.93 -14.61
C GLN A 128 10.72 0.58 -14.73
N VAL A 129 11.42 1.41 -13.94
CA VAL A 129 11.30 2.88 -14.01
C VAL A 129 11.72 3.41 -15.38
N ALA A 130 12.80 2.85 -15.98
CA ALA A 130 13.23 3.22 -17.33
C ALA A 130 12.20 2.82 -18.39
N CYS A 131 11.57 1.65 -18.27
CA CYS A 131 10.47 1.23 -19.12
C CYS A 131 9.30 2.24 -19.04
N MET A 132 8.90 2.61 -17.82
CA MET A 132 7.84 3.60 -17.60
C MET A 132 8.18 4.98 -18.19
N ARG A 133 9.43 5.43 -18.05
CA ARG A 133 9.91 6.68 -18.65
C ARG A 133 9.78 6.69 -20.17
N ASN A 134 10.07 5.56 -20.82
CA ASN A 134 9.97 5.43 -22.27
C ASN A 134 8.52 5.35 -22.74
N SER A 135 7.63 4.79 -21.93
CA SER A 135 6.20 4.67 -22.25
C SER A 135 5.37 5.92 -21.91
N TYR A 136 5.81 6.70 -20.91
CA TYR A 136 5.05 7.83 -20.38
C TYR A 136 5.95 9.04 -20.18
N SER A 137 5.59 10.17 -20.79
CA SER A 137 6.27 11.45 -20.63
C SER A 137 5.87 12.13 -19.31
N VAL A 138 6.17 11.48 -18.17
CA VAL A 138 5.85 11.97 -16.82
C VAL A 138 7.13 12.13 -16.01
N ASP A 139 7.33 13.32 -15.43
CA ASP A 139 8.56 13.68 -14.69
C ASP A 139 8.89 12.74 -13.54
N MET A 140 7.90 12.12 -12.91
CA MET A 140 8.09 11.13 -11.85
C MET A 140 9.03 9.99 -12.28
N TYR A 141 8.99 9.58 -13.55
CA TYR A 141 9.83 8.49 -14.06
C TYR A 141 11.23 8.94 -14.44
N ASN A 142 11.56 10.24 -14.38
CA ASN A 142 12.93 10.77 -14.51
C ASN A 142 13.78 10.54 -13.25
N LEU A 143 13.51 9.45 -12.53
CA LEU A 143 14.23 8.99 -11.37
C LEU A 143 15.22 7.88 -11.77
N HIS A 144 16.47 8.00 -11.36
CA HIS A 144 17.40 6.88 -11.27
C HIS A 144 17.58 6.55 -9.79
N ARG A 145 17.12 5.38 -9.36
CA ARG A 145 17.19 4.97 -7.96
C ARG A 145 18.63 4.66 -7.58
N GLY A 146 18.99 5.06 -6.35
CA GLY A 146 20.19 4.62 -5.64
C GLY A 146 19.87 3.51 -4.63
N ARG A 147 20.85 3.12 -3.82
CA ARG A 147 20.63 2.28 -2.63
C ARG A 147 19.58 2.93 -1.70
N ARG A 148 18.58 2.15 -1.27
CA ARG A 148 17.45 2.61 -0.46
C ARG A 148 17.36 1.79 0.81
N VAL A 149 17.29 2.47 1.96
CA VAL A 149 17.00 1.82 3.25
C VAL A 149 15.58 2.18 3.67
N SER A 150 14.83 1.20 4.15
CA SER A 150 13.49 1.38 4.72
C SER A 150 13.45 0.92 6.16
N VAL A 151 12.76 1.68 6.99
CA VAL A 151 12.40 1.29 8.36
C VAL A 151 10.89 1.08 8.38
N ILE A 152 10.46 -0.15 8.61
CA ILE A 152 9.07 -0.60 8.45
C ILE A 152 8.51 -0.96 9.82
N CYS A 153 7.54 -0.17 10.27
CA CYS A 153 6.77 -0.41 11.47
C CYS A 153 5.41 -0.99 11.07
N ARG A 154 4.94 -1.99 11.83
CA ARG A 154 3.67 -2.66 11.59
C ARG A 154 2.89 -2.75 12.87
N THR A 155 1.57 -2.79 12.78
CA THR A 155 0.74 -3.06 13.96
C THR A 155 0.58 -4.57 14.18
N HIS A 156 0.35 -4.97 15.43
CA HIS A 156 -0.02 -6.34 15.77
C HIS A 156 -1.27 -6.78 14.99
N ALA A 157 -1.28 -8.03 14.55
CA ALA A 157 -2.51 -8.65 14.07
C ALA A 157 -3.48 -8.74 15.24
N MET A 158 -4.67 -8.16 15.07
CA MET A 158 -5.73 -8.26 16.07
C MET A 158 -6.40 -9.63 15.95
N ASN A 159 -6.96 -10.14 17.05
CA ASN A 159 -7.80 -11.35 17.07
C ASN A 159 -9.16 -11.09 16.41
N SER A 160 -9.15 -10.60 15.17
CA SER A 160 -10.34 -10.40 14.35
C SER A 160 -10.56 -11.61 13.46
N ASN A 161 -11.81 -12.06 13.32
CA ASN A 161 -12.16 -13.03 12.30
C ASN A 161 -11.79 -12.50 10.91
N LEU A 162 -11.07 -13.30 10.15
CA LEU A 162 -10.76 -13.03 8.75
C LEU A 162 -11.82 -13.69 7.88
N ILE A 163 -12.39 -12.91 6.97
CA ILE A 163 -13.41 -13.38 6.03
C ILE A 163 -12.93 -13.19 4.59
N PRO A 164 -13.39 -14.03 3.64
CA PRO A 164 -13.10 -13.80 2.22
C PRO A 164 -13.67 -12.46 1.75
N PHE A 165 -12.86 -11.72 0.98
CA PHE A 165 -13.30 -10.50 0.30
C PHE A 165 -14.00 -10.82 -1.02
N TYR A 166 -13.34 -11.59 -1.88
CA TYR A 166 -13.95 -12.07 -3.12
C TYR A 166 -14.91 -13.21 -2.81
N ASN A 167 -16.11 -13.16 -3.39
CA ASN A 167 -17.00 -14.30 -3.37
C ASN A 167 -16.32 -15.45 -4.11
N ASN A 168 -16.37 -16.67 -3.56
CA ASN A 168 -15.95 -17.86 -4.29
C ASN A 168 -16.92 -18.10 -5.46
N THR A 169 -16.70 -17.44 -6.59
CA THR A 169 -17.25 -17.88 -7.86
C THR A 169 -16.56 -19.19 -8.22
N LYS A 170 -17.17 -20.31 -7.80
CA LYS A 170 -17.12 -21.51 -8.64
C LYS A 170 -17.90 -21.19 -9.91
N GLU A 171 -17.31 -20.43 -10.82
CA GLU A 171 -17.79 -20.39 -12.20
C GLU A 171 -17.41 -21.72 -12.83
N SER A 172 -18.41 -22.61 -12.86
CA SER A 172 -18.73 -23.46 -14.00
C SER A 172 -17.62 -23.56 -15.05
N LEU A 173 -16.81 -24.62 -14.94
CA LEU A 173 -16.31 -25.32 -16.11
C LEU A 173 -17.53 -25.74 -16.93
N VAL A 174 -17.97 -24.87 -17.83
CA VAL A 174 -18.85 -25.28 -18.91
C VAL A 174 -18.01 -26.21 -19.77
N ASP A 175 -18.36 -27.50 -19.71
CA ASP A 175 -18.07 -28.48 -20.73
C ASP A 175 -18.33 -27.87 -22.11
N VAL A 176 -17.28 -27.37 -22.77
CA VAL A 176 -17.27 -27.26 -24.22
C VAL A 176 -16.63 -28.54 -24.72
N LYS A 177 -17.47 -29.59 -24.81
CA LYS A 177 -17.24 -30.65 -25.79
C LYS A 177 -17.45 -30.05 -27.17
N THR A 178 -16.38 -29.98 -27.93
CA THR A 178 -16.38 -30.09 -29.39
C THR A 178 -15.35 -31.13 -29.76
#